data_AF-A0AA97B1I8-F1
#
_entry.id   AF-A0AA97B1I8-F1
#
_cell.length_a   1.000
_cell.length_b   1.000
_cell.length_c   1.000
_cell.angle_alpha   90.00
_cell.angle_beta   90.00
_cell.angle_gamma   90.00
#
_symmetry.space_group_name_H-M   'P 1'
#
loop_
_entity.id
_entity.type
_entity.pdbx_description
1 polymer ?
#
loop_
_entity_poly.entity_id
_entity_poly.type
_entity_poly.pdbx_seq_one_letter_code
_entity_poly.pdbx_strand_id
1 'polypeptide(L)'
;MALLERRGNSVPLMGLARLLGRGEADGRGGAVAKALLVRQRGELVAFGVERLVGQQEIVLRPLEDPLVRVPGVVGATDLGDGRPTLVLDLAALGLARGGGAPHRRRASVREEGRLA
;
A
#
# COMPACT_ATOMS: atom_id res chain seq x y z
N MET A 1 -7.58 -0.21 10.61
CA MET A 1 -6.25 -0.10 9.95
C MET A 1 -5.34 -1.08 10.66
N ALA A 2 -4.63 -1.95 9.94
CA ALA A 2 -3.70 -2.92 10.53
C ALA A 2 -2.28 -2.34 10.60
N LEU A 3 -1.38 -2.98 11.35
CA LEU A 3 0.03 -2.61 11.45
C LEU A 3 0.91 -3.80 11.02
N LEU A 4 2.02 -3.50 10.35
CA LEU A 4 3.06 -4.44 9.95
C LEU A 4 4.35 -4.11 10.71
N GLU A 5 4.89 -5.06 11.46
CA GLU A 5 6.16 -4.90 12.15
C GLU A 5 7.33 -5.10 11.19
N ARG A 6 8.22 -4.10 11.11
CA ARG A 6 9.43 -4.15 10.27
C ARG A 6 10.63 -3.64 11.02
N ARG A 7 11.56 -4.54 11.35
CA ARG A 7 12.82 -4.21 12.06
C ARG A 7 12.56 -3.36 13.32
N GLY A 8 11.55 -3.74 14.11
CA GLY A 8 11.15 -3.02 15.33
C GLY A 8 10.41 -1.69 15.12
N ASN A 9 9.95 -1.39 13.90
CA ASN A 9 9.11 -0.23 13.62
C ASN A 9 7.75 -0.69 13.10
N SER A 10 6.66 -0.13 13.63
CA SER A 10 5.32 -0.42 13.12
C SER A 10 5.03 0.43 11.89
N VAL A 11 4.62 -0.21 10.81
CA VAL A 11 4.26 0.42 9.54
C VAL A 11 2.75 0.26 9.32
N PRO A 12 1.99 1.32 9.00
CA PRO A 12 0.57 1.19 8.68
C PRO A 12 0.36 0.29 7.47
N LEU A 13 -0.52 -0.70 7.61
CA LEU A 13 -0.89 -1.65 6.55
C LEU A 13 -2.30 -1.36 6.05
N MET A 14 -2.37 -1.04 4.76
CA MET A 14 -3.60 -0.77 4.02
C MET A 14 -3.85 -1.88 3.00
N GLY A 15 -5.03 -2.50 3.02
CA GLY A 15 -5.40 -3.50 2.00
C GLY A 15 -5.73 -2.83 0.67
N LEU A 16 -4.99 -3.14 -0.40
CA LEU A 16 -5.15 -2.48 -1.69
C LEU A 16 -6.54 -2.73 -2.30
N ALA A 17 -7.09 -3.94 -2.16
CA ALA A 17 -8.44 -4.27 -2.61
C ALA A 17 -9.50 -3.33 -2.03
N ARG A 18 -9.46 -3.12 -0.70
CA ARG A 18 -10.35 -2.19 0.02
C ARG A 18 -10.19 -0.75 -0.46
N LEU A 19 -8.96 -0.30 -0.72
CA LEU A 19 -8.70 1.06 -1.23
C LEU A 19 -9.35 1.27 -2.60
N LEU A 20 -9.38 0.23 -3.44
CA LEU A 20 -9.96 0.24 -4.78
C LEU A 20 -11.48 -0.01 -4.81
N GLY A 21 -12.14 -0.13 -3.65
CA GLY A 21 -13.61 -0.28 -3.60
C GLY A 21 -14.13 -1.65 -4.07
N ARG A 22 -13.26 -2.59 -4.45
CA ARG A 22 -13.58 -4.01 -4.28
C ARG A 22 -13.72 -4.18 -2.77
N GLY A 23 -14.81 -4.77 -2.28
CA GLY A 23 -14.97 -5.03 -0.85
C GLY A 23 -13.79 -5.82 -0.26
N GLU A 24 -13.91 -6.29 0.98
CA GLU A 24 -13.07 -7.42 1.39
C GLU A 24 -13.29 -8.51 0.33
N ALA A 25 -12.31 -8.71 -0.56
CA ALA A 25 -12.33 -9.80 -1.52
C ALA A 25 -12.25 -11.06 -0.66
N ASP A 26 -13.44 -11.56 -0.36
CA ASP A 26 -13.76 -12.65 0.54
C ASP A 26 -13.34 -12.45 2.00
N GLY A 27 -14.30 -12.68 2.90
CA GLY A 27 -14.11 -12.77 4.35
C GLY A 27 -13.22 -13.94 4.81
N ARG A 28 -12.14 -14.22 4.10
CA ARG A 28 -10.98 -14.88 4.69
C ARG A 28 -10.20 -13.79 5.39
N GLY A 29 -10.24 -13.79 6.72
CA GLY A 29 -9.16 -13.27 7.56
C GLY A 29 -7.84 -14.03 7.30
N GLY A 30 -7.46 -14.20 6.03
CA GLY A 30 -6.20 -14.72 5.59
C GLY A 30 -5.20 -13.59 5.70
N ALA A 31 -4.12 -13.85 6.43
CA ALA A 31 -3.00 -12.94 6.51
C ALA A 31 -2.66 -12.42 5.10
N VAL A 32 -2.53 -11.09 4.97
CA VAL A 32 -1.94 -10.45 3.79
C VAL A 32 -0.61 -11.16 3.53
N ALA A 33 -0.56 -11.99 2.49
CA ALA A 33 0.59 -12.87 2.26
C ALA A 33 1.82 -12.07 1.83
N LYS A 34 1.61 -10.94 1.15
CA LYS A 34 2.67 -10.04 0.67
C LYS A 34 2.24 -8.57 0.81
N ALA A 35 3.19 -7.68 1.01
CA ALA A 35 2.94 -6.24 1.06
C ALA A 35 4.01 -5.45 0.31
N LEU A 36 3.60 -4.37 -0.34
CA LEU A 36 4.46 -3.37 -0.96
C LEU A 36 4.73 -2.25 0.05
N LEU A 37 6.01 -1.98 0.35
CA LEU A 37 6.41 -0.85 1.19
C LEU A 37 6.70 0.36 0.31
N VAL A 38 5.93 1.44 0.51
CA VAL A 38 6.05 2.67 -0.26
C VAL A 38 6.38 3.81 0.70
N ARG A 39 7.37 4.63 0.34
CA ARG A 39 7.68 5.85 1.09
C ARG A 39 6.88 7.01 0.52
N GLN A 40 6.10 7.67 1.38
CA GLN A 40 5.25 8.80 1.04
C GLN A 40 5.49 9.92 2.03
N ARG A 41 5.93 11.09 1.55
CA ARG A 41 6.21 12.28 2.41
C ARG A 41 7.11 11.96 3.61
N GLY A 42 8.10 11.09 3.42
CA GLY A 42 9.03 10.65 4.47
C GLY A 42 8.58 9.42 5.26
N GLU A 43 7.27 9.14 5.31
CA GLU A 43 6.69 8.02 6.06
C GLU A 43 6.62 6.74 5.23
N LEU A 44 6.73 5.58 5.89
CA LEU A 44 6.51 4.28 5.26
C LEU A 44 5.04 3.87 5.38
N VAL A 45 4.48 3.38 4.28
CA VAL A 45 3.14 2.76 4.24
C VAL A 45 3.25 1.41 3.55
N ALA A 46 2.58 0.41 4.10
CA ALA A 46 2.48 -0.92 3.51
C ALA A 46 1.14 -1.09 2.80
N PHE A 47 1.16 -1.57 1.56
CA PHE A 47 -0.01 -1.93 0.77
C PHE A 47 -0.09 -3.45 0.63
N GLY A 48 -1.10 -4.07 1.23
CA GLY A 48 -1.32 -5.50 1.15
C GLY A 48 -1.78 -5.95 -0.24
N VAL A 49 -1.16 -7.01 -0.75
CA VAL A 49 -1.42 -7.61 -2.07
C VAL A 49 -1.41 -9.14 -1.96
N GLU A 50 -2.05 -9.80 -2.92
CA GLU A 50 -2.10 -11.26 -2.99
C GLU A 50 -0.75 -11.83 -3.43
N ARG A 51 -0.14 -11.22 -4.46
CA ARG A 51 1.14 -11.66 -5.01
C ARG A 51 1.93 -10.53 -5.66
N LEU A 52 3.25 -10.74 -5.74
CA LEU A 52 4.16 -9.95 -6.56
C LEU A 52 4.53 -10.80 -7.78
N VAL A 53 4.34 -10.25 -8.99
CA VAL A 53 4.63 -10.95 -10.25
C VAL A 53 6.04 -10.61 -10.74
N GLY A 54 6.46 -9.35 -10.62
CA GLY A 54 7.77 -8.89 -11.03
C GLY A 54 7.80 -7.37 -11.25
N GLN A 55 8.85 -6.90 -11.91
CA GLN A 55 8.99 -5.53 -12.40
C GLN A 55 9.05 -5.59 -13.93
N GLN A 56 8.36 -4.66 -14.60
CA GLN A 56 8.35 -4.56 -16.06
C GLN A 56 8.23 -3.10 -16.48
N GLU A 57 8.77 -2.78 -17.66
CA GLU A 57 8.52 -1.52 -18.34
C GLU A 57 7.19 -1.60 -19.08
N ILE A 58 6.41 -0.52 -19.04
CA ILE A 58 5.09 -0.45 -19.64
C ILE A 58 4.93 0.83 -20.46
N VAL A 59 4.12 0.75 -21.52
CA VAL A 59 3.59 1.94 -22.18
C VAL A 59 2.27 2.30 -21.51
N LEU A 60 2.22 3.47 -20.88
CA LEU A 60 1.01 3.96 -20.24
C LEU A 60 0.05 4.49 -21.31
N ARG A 61 -1.19 3.98 -21.32
CA ARG A 61 -2.30 4.61 -22.03
C ARG A 61 -3.19 5.31 -20.99
N PRO A 62 -3.21 6.65 -20.95
CA PRO A 62 -4.14 7.37 -20.10
C PRO A 62 -5.57 6.91 -20.37
N LEU A 63 -6.42 6.95 -19.35
CA LEU A 63 -7.86 6.80 -19.57
C LEU A 63 -8.30 7.99 -20.44
N GLU A 64 -8.80 7.71 -21.65
CA GLU A 64 -9.08 8.73 -22.67
C GLU A 64 -10.27 9.63 -22.30
N ASP A 65 -11.16 9.15 -21.43
CA ASP A 65 -12.28 9.94 -20.92
C ASP A 65 -11.89 10.67 -19.61
N PRO A 66 -11.75 12.01 -19.64
CA PRO A 66 -11.40 12.79 -18.45
C PRO A 66 -12.48 12.79 -17.35
N LEU A 67 -13.72 12.35 -17.65
CA LEU A 67 -14.79 12.15 -16.67
C LEU A 67 -14.63 10.83 -15.91
N VAL A 68 -13.85 9.87 -16.43
CA VAL A 68 -13.49 8.62 -15.74
C VAL A 68 -12.28 8.89 -14.84
N ARG A 69 -12.52 9.60 -13.72
CA ARG A 69 -11.52 9.78 -12.66
C ARG A 69 -11.76 8.79 -11.54
N VAL A 70 -11.01 7.68 -11.57
CA VAL A 70 -10.95 6.75 -10.44
C VAL A 70 -9.82 7.19 -9.51
N PRO A 71 -10.09 7.54 -8.23
CA PRO A 71 -9.06 7.98 -7.31
C PRO A 71 -7.90 6.99 -7.22
N GLY A 72 -6.67 7.47 -7.44
CA GLY A 72 -5.47 6.65 -7.36
C GLY A 72 -5.18 5.77 -8.57
N VAL A 73 -5.95 5.90 -9.66
CA VAL A 73 -5.65 5.28 -10.95
C VAL A 73 -5.09 6.35 -11.89
N VAL A 74 -3.92 6.07 -12.48
CA VAL A 74 -3.25 6.95 -13.45
C VAL A 74 -3.68 6.62 -14.88
N GLY A 75 -3.96 5.35 -15.14
CA GLY A 75 -4.40 4.87 -16.44
C GLY A 75 -4.51 3.35 -16.48
N ALA A 76 -4.58 2.82 -17.69
CA ALA A 76 -4.53 1.39 -17.93
C ALA A 76 -3.48 1.07 -19.00
N THR A 77 -2.90 -0.11 -18.92
CA THR A 77 -2.00 -0.64 -19.95
C THR A 77 -2.45 -2.05 -20.32
N ASP A 78 -1.95 -2.55 -21.44
CA ASP A 78 -2.11 -3.94 -21.83
C ASP A 78 -0.74 -4.59 -21.75
N LEU A 79 -0.67 -5.69 -21.00
CA LEU A 79 0.57 -6.44 -20.77
C LEU A 79 0.75 -7.59 -21.78
N GLY A 80 -0.11 -7.68 -22.79
CA GLY A 80 -0.12 -8.75 -23.78
C GLY A 80 -0.82 -10.04 -23.31
N ASP A 81 -1.43 -10.02 -22.12
CA ASP A 81 -2.21 -11.13 -21.56
C ASP A 81 -3.72 -11.01 -21.88
N GLY A 82 -4.08 -10.03 -22.71
CA GLY A 82 -5.47 -9.77 -23.14
C GLY A 82 -6.34 -9.15 -22.06
N ARG A 83 -5.76 -8.68 -20.96
CA ARG A 83 -6.50 -8.04 -19.85
C ARG A 83 -5.99 -6.62 -19.61
N PRO A 84 -6.88 -5.62 -19.45
CA PRO A 84 -6.48 -4.30 -18.99
C PRO A 84 -5.83 -4.38 -17.62
N THR A 85 -4.63 -3.81 -17.48
CA THR A 85 -3.89 -3.69 -16.24
C THR A 85 -3.90 -2.24 -15.78
N LEU A 86 -4.36 -1.99 -14.54
CA LEU A 86 -4.39 -0.65 -13.97
C LEU A 86 -3.01 -0.20 -13.54
N VAL A 87 -2.67 1.05 -13.85
CA VAL A 87 -1.50 1.74 -13.32
C VAL A 87 -1.96 2.61 -12.15
N LEU A 88 -1.44 2.34 -10.95
CA LEU A 88 -1.90 2.96 -9.72
C LEU A 88 -0.90 3.99 -9.19
N ASP A 89 -1.42 5.13 -8.74
CA ASP A 89 -0.69 6.07 -7.90
C ASP A 89 -0.92 5.69 -6.43
N LEU A 90 0.01 4.91 -5.87
CA LEU A 90 -0.06 4.48 -4.47
C LEU A 90 0.03 5.66 -3.49
N ALA A 91 0.67 6.78 -3.87
CA ALA A 91 0.76 7.97 -3.03
C ALA A 91 -0.60 8.66 -2.90
N ALA A 92 -1.31 8.82 -4.03
CA ALA A 92 -2.68 9.32 -4.02
C ALA A 92 -3.63 8.42 -3.22
N LEU A 93 -3.49 7.09 -3.34
CA LEU A 93 -4.30 6.12 -2.60
C LEU A 93 -4.07 6.15 -1.08
N GLY A 94 -2.80 6.30 -0.65
CA GLY A 94 -2.44 6.36 0.77
C GLY A 94 -2.94 7.63 1.45
N LEU A 95 -2.93 8.76 0.74
CA LEU A 95 -3.38 10.05 1.26
C LEU A 95 -4.90 10.16 1.39
N ALA A 96 -5.67 9.61 0.44
CA ALA A 96 -7.12 9.73 0.41
C ALA A 96 -7.83 9.08 1.61
N ARG A 97 -7.14 8.19 2.33
CA ARG A 97 -7.68 7.46 3.51
C ARG A 97 -6.80 7.52 4.75
N GLY A 98 -5.64 8.17 4.67
CA GLY A 98 -4.62 8.25 5.73
C GLY A 98 -4.74 9.50 6.61
N GLY A 99 -5.93 9.77 7.16
CA GLY A 99 -6.09 10.76 8.23
C GLY A 99 -5.77 10.14 9.58
N GLY A 100 -4.51 10.22 10.02
CA GLY A 100 -4.13 10.04 11.43
C GLY A 100 -3.40 8.74 11.78
N ALA A 101 -2.09 8.85 11.99
CA ALA A 101 -1.44 8.61 13.29
C ALA A 101 0.04 9.01 13.18
N PRO A 102 0.52 10.06 13.87
CA PRO A 102 1.95 10.30 13.98
C PRO A 102 2.57 9.13 14.76
N HIS A 103 3.45 8.38 14.10
CA HIS A 103 4.16 7.28 14.72
C HIS A 103 5.07 7.86 15.80
N ARG A 104 4.63 7.75 17.07
CA ARG A 104 5.42 8.16 18.22
C ARG A 104 6.73 7.38 18.18
N ARG A 105 7.81 8.07 17.83
CA ARG A 105 9.20 7.69 18.05
C ARG A 105 9.36 7.25 19.51
N ARG A 106 9.17 5.96 19.81
CA ARG A 106 9.62 5.37 21.08
C ARG A 106 11.08 4.97 20.90
N ALA A 107 11.94 5.97 20.78
CA ALA A 107 13.34 5.79 21.11
C ALA A 107 13.43 5.73 22.65
N SER A 108 13.23 4.55 23.21
CA SER A 108 13.59 4.27 24.61
C SER A 108 13.80 2.76 24.78
N VAL A 109 14.93 2.26 24.29
CA VAL A 109 15.62 1.21 25.04
C VAL A 109 16.51 1.96 26.02
N ARG A 110 15.93 2.28 27.17
CA ARG A 110 16.71 2.43 28.39
C ARG A 110 16.99 1.01 28.86
N GLU A 111 18.21 0.54 28.65
CA GLU A 111 18.79 -0.42 29.58
C GLU A 111 19.44 0.41 30.68
N GLU A 112 18.67 0.69 31.72
CA GLU A 112 19.22 1.00 33.04
C GLU A 112 18.67 -0.06 33.99
N GLY A 113 19.55 -0.90 34.54
CA GLY A 113 19.20 -1.57 35.79
C GLY A 113 19.92 -2.86 36.16
N ARG A 114 21.17 -2.70 36.62
CA ARG A 114 21.65 -3.22 37.92
C ARG A 114 21.94 -4.72 38.03
N LEU A 115 23.18 -5.06 38.43
CA LEU A 115 23.50 -5.65 39.74
C LEU A 115 25.01 -5.93 39.88
N ALA A 116 25.53 -5.55 41.06
CA ALA A 116 26.84 -5.81 41.66
C ALA A 116 28.06 -5.06 41.09
#